data_AF-A0A7H9DPX5-F1
#
_entry.id   AF-A0A7H9DPX5-F1
#
_cell.length_a   1.000
_cell.length_b   1.000
_cell.length_c   1.000
_cell.angle_alpha   90.00
_cell.angle_beta   90.00
_cell.angle_gamma   90.00
#
_symmetry.space_group_name_H-M   'P 1'
#
loop_
_entity.id
_entity.type
_entity.pdbx_description
1 polymer ?
#
loop_
_entity_poly.entity_id
_entity_poly.type
_entity_poly.pdbx_seq_one_letter_code
_entity_poly.pdbx_strand_id
1 'polypeptide(L)'
;MEFVQDKEEVFDNVELFLESLEVGTEDDKKKSIQLIKKSKTFLVIDADEVMVFAPSTFIGIKENNIQQFTGKLLEHETNPVLTRLFGSTPKIDKTLDELFLDFCDEIEINRNDVGLSRDYWIIKDM
;
A
#
# COMPACT_ATOMS: atom_id res chain seq x y z
N MET A 1 -3.19 -10.25 -16.19
CA MET A 1 -2.70 -9.50 -15.03
C MET A 1 -1.19 -9.62 -15.09
N GLU A 2 -0.49 -8.50 -15.17
CA GLU A 2 0.96 -8.47 -15.24
C GLU A 2 1.50 -7.84 -13.95
N PHE A 3 2.65 -8.32 -13.49
CA PHE A 3 3.31 -7.76 -12.32
C PHE A 3 4.34 -6.73 -12.73
N VAL A 4 4.61 -5.79 -11.84
CA VAL A 4 5.68 -4.82 -11.99
C VAL A 4 7.04 -5.49 -12.23
N GLN A 5 7.89 -4.88 -13.05
CA GLN A 5 9.19 -5.41 -13.46
C GLN A 5 10.38 -4.64 -12.88
N ASP A 6 10.15 -3.41 -12.41
CA ASP A 6 11.15 -2.55 -11.80
C ASP A 6 10.52 -1.71 -10.68
N LYS A 7 11.36 -0.91 -10.01
CA LYS A 7 10.92 -0.07 -8.89
C LYS A 7 10.17 1.17 -9.37
N GLU A 8 10.43 1.65 -10.58
CA GLU A 8 9.78 2.84 -11.15
C GLU A 8 8.28 2.56 -11.31
N GLU A 9 7.92 1.42 -11.89
CA GLU A 9 6.51 0.99 -11.98
C GLU A 9 5.84 0.83 -10.60
N VAL A 10 6.60 0.47 -9.56
CA VAL A 10 6.07 0.41 -8.19
C VAL A 10 5.77 1.81 -7.66
N PHE A 11 6.68 2.75 -7.86
CA PHE A 11 6.50 4.14 -7.41
C PHE A 11 5.38 4.85 -8.17
N ASP A 12 5.27 4.64 -9.49
CA ASP A 12 4.15 5.13 -10.29
C ASP A 12 2.81 4.64 -9.72
N ASN A 13 2.73 3.36 -9.35
CA ASN A 13 1.52 2.82 -8.72
C ASN A 13 1.27 3.38 -7.31
N VAL A 14 2.31 3.76 -6.56
CA VAL A 14 2.13 4.43 -5.27
C VAL A 14 1.47 5.80 -5.49
N GLU A 15 1.94 6.57 -6.47
CA GLU A 15 1.34 7.85 -6.83
C GLU A 15 -0.12 7.69 -7.27
N LEU A 16 -0.41 6.73 -8.15
CA LEU A 16 -1.78 6.42 -8.59
C LEU A 16 -2.70 6.02 -7.44
N PHE A 17 -2.17 5.29 -6.46
CA PHE A 17 -2.92 4.89 -5.27
C PHE A 17 -3.25 6.10 -4.39
N LEU A 18 -2.27 6.96 -4.13
CA LEU A 18 -2.47 8.18 -3.35
C LEU A 18 -3.44 9.13 -4.05
N GLU A 19 -3.32 9.31 -5.36
CA GLU A 19 -4.25 10.09 -6.16
C GLU A 19 -5.69 9.57 -6.00
N SER A 20 -5.87 8.24 -6.09
CA SER A 20 -7.16 7.58 -5.90
C SER A 20 -7.76 7.80 -4.50
N LEU A 21 -6.91 7.88 -3.48
CA LEU A 21 -7.31 8.07 -2.08
C LEU A 21 -7.65 9.54 -1.77
N GLU A 22 -6.87 10.49 -2.28
CA GLU A 22 -6.97 11.91 -1.91
C GLU A 22 -7.89 12.70 -2.85
N VAL A 23 -7.74 12.53 -4.16
CA VAL A 23 -8.42 13.34 -5.19
C VAL A 23 -9.32 12.52 -6.11
N GLY A 24 -9.34 11.19 -5.98
CA GLY A 24 -10.21 10.29 -6.71
C GLY A 24 -11.71 10.52 -6.46
N THR A 25 -12.55 9.85 -7.26
CA THR A 25 -14.01 9.87 -7.07
C THR A 25 -14.41 9.25 -5.73
N GLU A 26 -15.64 9.47 -5.27
CA GLU A 26 -16.13 8.82 -4.05
C GLU A 26 -16.02 7.28 -4.10
N ASP A 27 -16.15 6.68 -5.29
CA ASP A 27 -15.99 5.24 -5.49
C ASP A 27 -14.52 4.81 -5.39
N ASP A 28 -13.60 5.59 -5.98
CA ASP A 28 -12.15 5.37 -5.87
C ASP A 28 -11.70 5.40 -4.41
N LYS A 29 -12.14 6.43 -3.67
CA LYS A 29 -11.83 6.57 -2.25
C LYS A 29 -12.36 5.40 -1.43
N LYS A 30 -13.61 5.00 -1.66
CA LYS A 30 -14.21 3.83 -0.98
C LYS A 30 -13.43 2.54 -1.27
N LYS A 31 -13.03 2.31 -2.52
CA LYS A 31 -12.23 1.13 -2.89
C LYS A 31 -10.83 1.18 -2.30
N SER A 32 -10.19 2.34 -2.29
CA SER A 32 -8.88 2.57 -1.67
C SER A 32 -8.93 2.28 -0.17
N ILE A 33 -9.94 2.82 0.52
CA ILE A 33 -10.19 2.54 1.95
C ILE A 33 -10.43 1.05 2.19
N GLN A 34 -11.24 0.39 1.36
CA GLN A 34 -11.48 -1.06 1.49
C GLN A 34 -10.21 -1.88 1.27
N LEU A 35 -9.35 -1.47 0.36
CA LEU A 35 -8.07 -2.10 0.11
C LEU A 35 -7.16 -1.95 1.33
N ILE A 36 -7.01 -0.73 1.88
CA ILE A 36 -6.24 -0.47 3.11
C ILE A 36 -6.73 -1.35 4.26
N LYS A 37 -8.06 -1.41 4.48
CA LYS A 37 -8.68 -2.22 5.55
C LYS A 37 -8.36 -3.70 5.45
N LYS A 38 -8.31 -4.23 4.22
CA LYS A 38 -8.09 -5.66 3.97
C LYS A 38 -6.62 -6.03 3.92
N SER A 39 -5.77 -5.13 3.44
CA SER A 39 -4.35 -5.41 3.26
C SER A 39 -3.61 -5.63 4.57
N LYS A 40 -2.64 -6.53 4.52
CA LYS A 40 -1.74 -6.86 5.62
C LYS A 40 -0.31 -6.40 5.33
N THR A 41 0.07 -6.34 4.06
CA THR A 41 1.43 -5.97 3.66
C THR A 41 1.44 -4.61 2.98
N PHE A 42 2.33 -3.73 3.41
CA PHE A 42 2.44 -2.36 2.90
C PHE A 42 3.87 -2.01 2.50
N LEU A 43 3.99 -1.18 1.48
CA LEU A 43 5.21 -0.41 1.22
C LEU A 43 5.11 0.91 1.96
N VAL A 44 6.18 1.25 2.69
CA VAL A 44 6.36 2.51 3.38
C VAL A 44 7.43 3.30 2.67
N ILE A 45 7.07 4.49 2.21
CA ILE A 45 8.02 5.48 1.71
C ILE A 45 8.17 6.54 2.79
N ASP A 46 9.37 6.62 3.34
CA ASP A 46 9.78 7.63 4.30
C ASP A 46 10.40 8.80 3.51
N ALA A 47 9.55 9.75 3.11
CA ALA A 47 9.97 11.01 2.50
C ALA A 47 10.01 12.07 3.62
N ASP A 48 11.01 12.96 3.61
CA ASP A 48 11.43 13.85 4.72
C ASP A 48 10.32 14.41 5.64
N GLU A 49 9.13 14.70 5.12
CA GLU A 49 7.99 15.24 5.88
C GLU A 49 6.71 14.40 5.85
N VAL A 50 6.63 13.33 5.05
CA VAL A 50 5.42 12.52 4.88
C VAL A 50 5.76 11.04 4.76
N MET A 51 5.10 10.24 5.60
CA MET A 51 5.16 8.78 5.52
C MET A 51 3.97 8.26 4.72
N VAL A 52 4.26 7.57 3.62
CA VAL A 52 3.24 7.02 2.72
C VAL A 52 3.07 5.53 3.00
N PHE A 53 1.82 5.07 3.10
CA PHE A 53 1.47 3.65 3.23
C PHE A 53 0.72 3.14 2.00
N ALA A 54 1.39 2.34 1.17
CA ALA A 54 0.81 1.80 -0.06
C ALA A 54 0.58 0.28 0.03
N PRO A 55 -0.63 -0.23 -0.22
CA PRO A 55 -0.93 -1.66 -0.16
C PRO A 55 -0.16 -2.49 -1.20
N SER A 56 0.49 -3.58 -0.78
CA SER A 56 1.32 -4.41 -1.66
C SER A 56 0.54 -5.05 -2.82
N THR A 57 -0.75 -5.34 -2.61
CA THR A 57 -1.64 -5.86 -3.65
C THR A 57 -1.79 -4.86 -4.80
N PHE A 58 -1.82 -3.56 -4.52
CA PHE A 58 -2.02 -2.55 -5.56
C PHE A 58 -0.75 -2.29 -6.34
N ILE A 59 0.33 -2.00 -5.62
CA ILE A 59 1.59 -1.55 -6.21
C ILE A 59 2.37 -2.65 -6.93
N GLY A 60 2.03 -3.92 -6.68
CA GLY A 60 2.67 -5.05 -7.34
C GLY A 60 2.10 -5.40 -8.71
N ILE A 61 1.03 -4.76 -9.15
CA ILE A 61 0.39 -5.00 -10.45
C ILE A 61 0.80 -3.89 -11.41
N LYS A 62 1.25 -4.22 -12.61
CA LYS A 62 1.64 -3.24 -13.62
C LYS A 62 0.44 -2.42 -14.10
N GLU A 63 0.62 -1.10 -14.23
CA GLU A 63 -0.39 -0.12 -14.70
C GLU A 63 -1.75 -0.30 -14.01
N ASN A 64 -1.71 -0.48 -12.69
CA ASN A 64 -2.92 -0.82 -11.95
C ASN A 64 -3.87 0.38 -11.84
N ASN A 65 -5.15 0.10 -11.67
CA ASN A 65 -6.15 1.12 -11.39
C ASN A 65 -7.06 0.64 -10.25
N ILE A 66 -7.40 1.54 -9.32
CA ILE A 66 -8.24 1.20 -8.16
C ILE A 66 -9.61 0.66 -8.58
N GLN A 67 -10.12 1.05 -9.74
CA GLN A 67 -11.36 0.54 -10.31
C GLN A 67 -11.30 -0.97 -10.62
N GLN A 68 -10.11 -1.51 -10.87
CA GLN A 68 -9.90 -2.95 -11.07
C GLN A 68 -9.90 -3.74 -9.75
N PHE A 69 -9.88 -3.07 -8.59
CA PHE A 69 -9.96 -3.74 -7.31
C PHE A 69 -11.33 -4.40 -7.13
N THR A 70 -11.34 -5.74 -7.16
CA THR A 70 -12.55 -6.56 -6.99
C THR A 70 -12.79 -7.01 -5.54
N GLY A 71 -12.01 -6.49 -4.59
CA GLY A 71 -12.10 -6.88 -3.18
C GLY A 71 -11.28 -8.12 -2.79
N LYS A 72 -10.57 -8.73 -3.73
CA LYS A 72 -9.62 -9.84 -3.50
C LYS A 72 -8.20 -9.29 -3.38
N LEU A 73 -7.46 -9.80 -2.39
CA LEU A 73 -6.06 -9.49 -2.19
C LEU A 73 -5.18 -10.47 -2.96
N LEU A 74 -4.10 -9.96 -3.53
CA LEU A 74 -3.12 -10.74 -4.30
C LEU A 74 -1.73 -10.67 -3.66
N GLU A 75 -1.66 -10.38 -2.35
CA GLU A 75 -0.39 -10.27 -1.61
C GLU A 75 0.49 -11.52 -1.77
N HIS A 76 -0.10 -12.71 -1.89
CA HIS A 76 0.64 -13.95 -2.13
C HIS A 76 1.39 -13.98 -3.48
N GLU A 77 0.92 -13.21 -4.47
CA GLU A 77 1.54 -13.10 -5.80
C GLU A 77 2.40 -11.84 -5.91
N THR A 78 1.94 -10.70 -5.37
CA THR A 78 2.66 -9.43 -5.44
C THR A 78 3.85 -9.38 -4.48
N ASN A 79 3.75 -9.95 -3.28
CA ASN A 79 4.83 -9.86 -2.28
C ASN A 79 6.14 -10.52 -2.75
N PRO A 80 6.15 -11.70 -3.41
CA PRO A 80 7.37 -12.26 -3.99
C PRO A 80 8.02 -11.36 -5.05
N VAL A 81 7.20 -10.69 -5.88
CA VAL A 81 7.70 -9.76 -6.90
C VAL A 81 8.36 -8.55 -6.24
N LEU A 82 7.66 -7.90 -5.30
CA LEU A 82 8.18 -6.74 -4.57
C LEU A 82 9.44 -7.12 -3.77
N THR A 83 9.47 -8.29 -3.13
CA THR A 83 10.66 -8.80 -2.43
C THR A 83 11.86 -8.91 -3.37
N ARG A 84 11.65 -9.40 -4.60
CA ARG A 84 12.71 -9.50 -5.61
C ARG A 84 13.20 -8.13 -6.06
N LEU A 85 12.30 -7.17 -6.24
CA LEU A 85 12.65 -5.81 -6.67
C LEU A 85 13.39 -5.02 -5.59
N PHE A 86 12.95 -5.12 -4.34
CA PHE A 86 13.56 -4.42 -3.22
C PHE A 86 14.73 -5.17 -2.57
N GLY A 87 14.94 -6.44 -2.93
CA GLY A 87 16.01 -7.28 -2.37
C GLY A 87 15.85 -7.57 -0.88
N SER A 88 14.64 -7.37 -0.33
CA SER A 88 14.33 -7.54 1.09
C SER A 88 12.90 -8.01 1.28
N THR A 89 12.65 -8.73 2.37
CA THR A 89 11.30 -9.17 2.77
C THR A 89 10.66 -8.14 3.68
N PRO A 90 9.32 -8.01 3.67
CA PRO A 90 8.64 -7.10 4.56
C PRO A 90 8.77 -7.63 6.00
N LYS A 91 8.73 -6.73 6.98
CA LYS A 91 8.91 -7.06 8.39
C LYS A 91 7.88 -6.36 9.25
N ILE A 92 7.55 -6.99 10.37
CA ILE A 92 6.75 -6.38 11.42
C ILE A 92 7.60 -5.30 12.09
N ASP A 93 7.06 -4.10 12.18
CA ASP A 93 7.64 -2.98 12.91
C ASP A 93 6.54 -2.30 13.74
N LYS A 94 6.71 -2.29 15.06
CA LYS A 94 5.71 -1.74 15.98
C LYS A 94 5.57 -0.23 15.85
N THR A 95 6.65 0.47 15.51
CA THR A 95 6.60 1.92 15.32
C THR A 95 5.80 2.24 14.05
N LEU A 96 6.00 1.48 12.97
CA LEU A 96 5.19 1.63 11.76
C LEU A 96 3.74 1.21 11.95
N ASP A 97 3.47 0.20 12.80
CA ASP A 97 2.09 -0.16 13.13
C ASP A 97 1.33 0.99 13.79
N GLU A 98 1.94 1.72 14.73
CA GLU A 98 1.33 2.90 15.34
C GLU A 98 1.15 4.03 14.31
N LEU A 99 2.18 4.33 13.50
CA LEU A 99 2.10 5.35 12.46
C LEU A 99 1.04 5.04 11.40
N PHE A 100 0.85 3.76 11.05
CA PHE A 100 -0.22 3.33 10.17
C PHE A 100 -1.60 3.55 10.79
N LEU A 101 -1.75 3.34 12.10
CA LEU A 101 -3.02 3.59 12.78
C LEU A 101 -3.34 5.09 12.81
N ASP A 102 -2.33 5.94 13.00
CA ASP A 102 -2.49 7.39 12.92
C ASP A 102 -2.86 7.82 11.49
N PHE A 103 -2.20 7.28 10.46
CA PHE A 103 -2.60 7.45 9.06
C PHE A 103 -4.04 7.03 8.81
N CYS A 104 -4.49 5.90 9.38
CA CYS A 104 -5.88 5.45 9.25
C CYS A 104 -6.87 6.45 9.87
N ASP A 105 -6.54 7.03 11.02
CA ASP A 105 -7.39 8.03 11.66
C ASP A 105 -7.51 9.30 10.80
N GLU A 106 -6.43 9.74 10.16
CA GLU A 106 -6.41 10.90 9.26
C GLU A 106 -7.36 10.73 8.06
N ILE A 107 -7.48 9.50 7.54
CA ILE A 107 -8.38 9.17 6.43
C ILE A 107 -9.75 8.61 6.90
N GLU A 108 -10.12 8.87 8.16
CA GLU A 108 -11.39 8.48 8.78
C GLU A 108 -11.68 6.96 8.78
N ILE A 109 -10.63 6.14 8.80
CA ILE A 109 -10.72 4.68 8.96
C ILE A 109 -10.72 4.33 10.45
N ASN A 110 -11.73 3.59 10.89
CA ASN A 110 -11.76 3.08 12.26
C ASN A 110 -10.64 2.06 12.48
N ARG A 111 -9.82 2.27 13.52
CA ARG A 111 -8.74 1.34 13.93
C ARG A 111 -9.20 -0.11 14.16
N ASN A 112 -10.47 -0.34 14.47
CA ASN A 112 -11.02 -1.69 14.63
C ASN A 112 -11.35 -2.39 13.30
N ASP A 113 -11.41 -1.63 12.20
CA ASP A 113 -11.69 -2.16 10.86
C ASP A 113 -10.42 -2.67 10.15
N VAL A 114 -9.24 -2.39 10.72
CA VAL A 114 -7.95 -2.76 10.16
C VAL A 114 -7.33 -3.90 10.98
N GLY A 115 -6.64 -4.82 10.30
CA GLY A 115 -6.02 -5.98 10.95
C GLY A 115 -4.93 -5.60 11.98
N LEU A 116 -4.69 -6.49 12.94
CA LEU A 116 -3.61 -6.37 13.92
C LEU A 116 -2.32 -6.99 13.36
N SER A 117 -1.20 -6.27 13.45
CA SER A 117 0.14 -6.66 12.98
C SER A 117 0.27 -6.73 11.45
N ARG A 118 0.94 -5.73 10.88
CA ARG A 118 1.20 -5.62 9.44
C ARG A 118 2.68 -5.82 9.13
N ASP A 119 2.95 -6.15 7.87
CA ASP A 119 4.29 -6.38 7.36
C ASP A 119 4.68 -5.22 6.43
N TYR A 120 5.84 -4.61 6.66
CA TYR A 120 6.26 -3.41 5.94
C TYR A 120 7.56 -3.61 5.17
N TRP A 121 7.59 -3.18 3.91
CA TRP A 121 8.84 -2.76 3.28
C TRP A 121 9.07 -1.29 3.58
N ILE A 122 10.30 -0.91 3.90
CA ILE A 122 10.65 0.48 4.21
C ILE A 122 11.66 0.92 3.16
N ILE A 123 11.30 1.98 2.44
CA ILE A 123 12.22 2.70 1.56
C ILE A 123 12.42 4.06 2.18
N LYS A 124 13.68 4.37 2.47
CA LYS A 124 14.09 5.72 2.82
C LYS A 124 14.50 6.39 1.53
N ASP A 125 13.87 7.50 1.19
CA ASP A 125 14.44 8.38 0.19
C ASP A 125 15.82 8.83 0.71
N MET A 126 16.85 8.74 -0.13
CA MET A 126 18.26 8.98 0.24
C MET A 126 18.70 10.37 -0.14
#